data_AF-A0A6G3TT36-F1
#
_entry.id   AF-A0A6G3TT36-F1
#
_cell.length_a   1.000
_cell.length_b   1.000
_cell.length_c   1.000
_cell.angle_alpha   90.00
_cell.angle_beta   90.00
_cell.angle_gamma   90.00
#
_symmetry.space_group_name_H-M   'P 1'
#
loop_
_entity.id
_entity.type
_entity.pdbx_description
1 polymer ?
#
loop_
_entity_poly.entity_id
_entity_poly.type
_entity_poly.pdbx_seq_one_letter_code
_entity_poly.pdbx_strand_id
1 'polypeptide(L)'
;MPETDLTVTADDGTSLAGTLSLPAGPGPHPAVLLLHGSGPLDREGNTPRLPLNLGRPLADALAAAGVATLRYDRRGAGSTPGVWEESGFT
;
A
#
# COMPACT_ATOMS: atom_id res chain seq x y z
N MET A 1 -0.83 -7.77 14.58
CA MET A 1 -1.16 -6.33 14.63
C MET A 1 -2.40 -6.12 13.76
N PRO A 2 -3.31 -5.19 14.10
CA PRO A 2 -4.53 -5.02 13.32
C PRO A 2 -4.19 -4.46 11.93
N GLU A 3 -4.64 -5.16 10.91
CA GLU A 3 -4.70 -4.65 9.54
C GLU A 3 -6.14 -4.34 9.19
N THR A 4 -6.34 -3.23 8.51
CA THR A 4 -7.65 -2.82 8.01
C THR A 4 -7.53 -2.58 6.52
N ASP A 5 -8.25 -3.36 5.73
CA ASP A 5 -8.43 -3.07 4.31
C ASP A 5 -9.29 -1.83 4.14
N LEU A 6 -8.88 -0.97 3.22
CA LEU A 6 -9.53 0.30 2.96
C LEU A 6 -9.41 0.67 1.48
N THR A 7 -10.30 1.55 1.07
CA THR A 7 -10.28 2.14 -0.26
C THR A 7 -10.19 3.66 -0.12
N VAL A 8 -9.26 4.26 -0.87
CA VAL A 8 -9.13 5.72 -0.97
C VAL A 8 -9.53 6.14 -2.38
N THR A 9 -10.48 7.06 -2.50
CA THR A 9 -10.85 7.64 -3.80
C THR A 9 -9.85 8.75 -4.15
N ALA A 10 -9.16 8.60 -5.27
CA ALA A 10 -8.28 9.63 -5.83
C ALA A 10 -9.09 10.74 -6.51
N ASP A 11 -8.43 11.87 -6.83
CA ASP A 11 -9.07 13.07 -7.40
C ASP A 11 -9.80 12.81 -8.73
N ASP A 12 -9.33 11.85 -9.52
CA ASP A 12 -9.96 11.44 -10.78
C ASP A 12 -11.07 10.38 -10.60
N GLY A 13 -11.48 10.11 -9.37
CA GLY A 13 -12.50 9.13 -9.02
C GLY A 13 -12.00 7.68 -8.93
N THR A 14 -10.71 7.43 -9.19
CA THR A 14 -10.16 6.07 -9.09
C THR A 14 -10.17 5.57 -7.65
N SER A 15 -10.77 4.41 -7.42
CA SER A 15 -10.74 3.72 -6.13
C SER A 15 -9.41 2.98 -5.94
N LEU A 16 -8.53 3.52 -5.11
CA LEU A 16 -7.25 2.91 -4.74
C LEU A 16 -7.45 1.95 -3.58
N ALA A 17 -7.21 0.66 -3.81
CA ALA A 17 -7.31 -0.35 -2.78
C ALA A 17 -6.02 -0.37 -1.94
N GLY A 18 -6.14 -0.46 -0.62
CA GLY A 18 -5.00 -0.49 0.29
C GLY A 18 -5.29 -1.12 1.63
N THR A 19 -4.26 -1.20 2.45
CA THR A 19 -4.27 -1.82 3.78
C THR A 19 -3.50 -0.92 4.75
N LEU A 20 -4.16 -0.57 5.86
CA LEU A 20 -3.56 0.18 6.97
C LEU A 20 -3.15 -0.79 8.07
N SER A 21 -1.87 -0.76 8.45
CA SER A 21 -1.33 -1.51 9.58
C SER A 21 -1.02 -0.52 10.72
N LEU A 22 -1.57 -0.77 11.91
CA LEU A 22 -1.38 0.11 13.07
C LEU A 22 -0.48 -0.54 14.14
N PRO A 23 0.36 0.27 14.83
CA PRO A 23 1.02 -0.16 16.07
C PRO A 23 0.01 -0.59 17.13
N ALA A 24 0.47 -1.39 18.09
CA ALA A 24 -0.36 -1.75 19.24
C ALA A 24 -0.49 -0.55 20.18
N GLY A 25 -1.67 -0.41 20.78
CA GLY A 25 -1.97 0.66 21.74
C GLY A 25 -2.60 1.91 21.12
N PRO A 26 -3.03 2.85 21.97
CA PRO A 26 -3.67 4.08 21.54
C PRO A 26 -2.68 5.01 20.83
N GLY A 27 -3.16 5.72 19.81
CA GLY A 27 -2.37 6.74 19.09
C GLY A 27 -2.41 8.12 19.77
N PRO A 28 -1.98 9.18 19.05
CA PRO A 28 -1.57 9.18 17.65
C PRO A 28 -0.22 8.51 17.42
N HIS A 29 -0.09 7.85 16.27
CA HIS A 29 1.16 7.22 15.82
C HIS A 29 1.76 8.03 14.67
N PRO A 30 3.10 8.14 14.55
CA PRO A 30 3.70 8.56 13.30
C PRO A 30 3.29 7.59 12.19
N ALA A 31 3.12 8.10 10.97
CA ALA A 31 2.64 7.30 9.85
C ALA A 31 3.52 7.47 8.61
N VAL A 32 3.66 6.40 7.84
CA VAL A 32 4.32 6.38 6.54
C VAL A 32 3.42 5.76 5.47
N LEU A 33 3.59 6.21 4.24
CA LEU A 33 2.99 5.60 3.05
C LEU A 33 4.09 4.87 2.29
N LEU A 34 3.88 3.59 1.97
CA LEU A 34 4.80 2.85 1.11
C LEU A 34 4.48 3.13 -0.35
N LEU A 35 5.43 3.74 -1.05
CA LEU A 35 5.34 4.01 -2.48
C LEU A 35 5.96 2.86 -3.28
N HIS A 36 5.33 2.56 -4.40
CA HIS A 36 5.76 1.53 -5.34
C HIS A 36 7.04 1.92 -6.08
N GLY A 37 7.89 0.93 -6.36
CA GLY A 37 9.01 1.04 -7.29
C GLY A 37 8.58 0.98 -8.77
N SER A 38 9.40 0.43 -9.66
CA SER A 38 9.07 0.30 -11.09
C SER A 38 8.05 -0.83 -11.37
N GLY A 39 7.18 -0.64 -12.36
CA GLY A 39 6.27 -1.68 -12.87
C GLY A 39 4.90 -1.78 -12.16
N PRO A 40 4.07 -2.76 -12.54
CA PRO A 40 2.72 -2.95 -11.99
C PRO A 40 2.79 -3.68 -10.64
N LEU A 41 3.16 -2.95 -9.60
CA LEU A 41 3.31 -3.50 -8.25
C LEU A 41 2.02 -3.36 -7.44
N ASP A 42 1.61 -4.43 -6.75
CA ASP A 42 0.59 -4.36 -5.70
C ASP A 42 1.18 -3.89 -4.35
N ARG A 43 0.33 -3.76 -3.33
CA ARG A 43 0.71 -3.32 -1.98
C ARG A 43 1.68 -4.25 -1.24
N GLU A 44 1.86 -5.46 -1.74
CA GLU A 44 2.80 -6.45 -1.21
C GLU A 44 4.15 -6.42 -1.95
N GLY A 45 4.28 -5.57 -2.97
CA GLY A 45 5.45 -5.47 -3.83
C GLY A 45 5.50 -6.57 -4.89
N ASN A 46 4.37 -7.19 -5.22
CA ASN A 46 4.30 -8.26 -6.22
C ASN A 46 4.02 -7.69 -7.61
N THR A 47 4.59 -8.35 -8.61
CA THR A 47 4.16 -8.22 -10.01
C THR A 47 3.53 -9.55 -10.46
N PRO A 48 2.79 -9.59 -11.59
CA PRO A 48 2.26 -10.85 -12.14
C PRO A 48 3.33 -11.91 -12.43
N ARG A 49 4.60 -11.50 -12.60
CA ARG A 49 5.72 -12.41 -12.89
C ARG A 49 6.56 -12.77 -11.66
N LEU A 50 6.48 -12.00 -10.59
CA LEU A 50 7.34 -12.14 -9.42
C LEU A 50 6.62 -11.69 -8.15
N PRO A 51 6.25 -12.64 -7.27
CA PRO A 51 5.68 -12.33 -5.97
C PRO A 51 6.78 -12.16 -4.91
N LEU A 52 7.14 -10.92 -4.59
CA LEU A 52 8.14 -10.60 -3.56
C LEU A 52 7.60 -10.74 -2.14
N ASN A 53 6.31 -10.43 -1.90
CA ASN A 53 5.62 -10.49 -0.61
C ASN A 53 6.37 -9.75 0.52
N LEU A 54 6.89 -8.55 0.22
CA LEU A 54 7.70 -7.77 1.15
C LEU A 54 6.90 -6.69 1.88
N GLY A 55 5.72 -6.32 1.36
CA GLY A 55 4.90 -5.25 1.94
C GLY A 55 4.51 -5.54 3.38
N ARG A 56 3.91 -6.70 3.64
CA ARG A 56 3.43 -7.06 4.98
C ARG A 56 4.56 -7.23 6.01
N PRO A 57 5.66 -7.95 5.72
CA PRO A 57 6.80 -8.03 6.64
C PRO A 57 7.37 -6.66 7.01
N LEU A 58 7.46 -5.72 6.06
CA LEU A 58 7.94 -4.37 6.34
C LEU A 58 6.96 -3.58 7.22
N ALA A 59 5.65 -3.66 6.94
CA ALA A 59 4.64 -3.02 7.77
C ALA A 59 4.61 -3.57 9.20
N ASP A 60 4.75 -4.89 9.37
CA ASP A 60 4.81 -5.51 10.68
C ASP A 60 6.05 -5.02 11.46
N ALA A 61 7.21 -4.88 10.80
CA ALA A 61 8.42 -4.34 11.42
C ALA A 61 8.27 -2.86 11.83
N LEU A 62 7.67 -2.04 10.96
CA LEU A 62 7.40 -0.63 11.24
C LEU A 62 6.39 -0.46 12.39
N ALA A 63 5.32 -1.26 12.40
CA ALA A 63 4.32 -1.23 13.45
C ALA A 63 4.89 -1.69 14.80
N ALA A 64 5.80 -2.68 14.81
CA ALA A 64 6.56 -3.06 15.99
C ALA A 64 7.49 -1.93 16.49
N ALA A 65 7.94 -1.04 15.59
CA ALA A 65 8.69 0.17 15.92
C ALA A 65 7.81 1.39 16.26
N GLY A 66 6.48 1.23 16.36
CA GLY A 66 5.56 2.31 16.70
C GLY A 66 5.14 3.19 15.52
N VAL A 67 5.35 2.75 14.28
CA VAL A 67 5.02 3.51 13.06
C VAL A 67 3.84 2.86 12.33
N ALA A 68 2.77 3.62 12.12
CA ALA A 68 1.65 3.20 11.27
C ALA A 68 2.06 3.18 9.80
N THR A 69 1.59 2.19 9.06
CA THR A 69 1.96 2.02 7.64
C THR A 69 0.71 1.91 6.80
N LEU A 70 0.57 2.80 5.81
CA LEU A 70 -0.40 2.64 4.74
C LEU A 70 0.31 2.04 3.52
N ARG A 71 -0.26 0.96 2.99
CA ARG A 71 0.18 0.30 1.76
C ARG A 71 -1.01 0.29 0.81
N TYR A 72 -0.81 0.52 -0.47
CA TYR A 72 -1.89 0.56 -1.45
C TYR A 72 -1.43 -0.13 -2.73
N ASP A 73 -2.35 -0.56 -3.60
CA ASP A 73 -1.97 -1.08 -4.91
C ASP A 73 -1.81 0.05 -5.90
N ARG A 74 -0.78 -0.02 -6.75
CA ARG A 74 -0.63 0.90 -7.88
C ARG A 74 -1.85 0.81 -8.79
N ARG A 75 -2.17 1.91 -9.48
CA ARG A 75 -3.17 1.92 -10.55
C ARG A 75 -2.90 0.82 -11.58
N GLY A 76 -3.90 0.02 -11.90
CA GLY A 76 -3.78 -1.12 -12.79
C GLY A 76 -3.03 -2.33 -12.22
N ALA A 77 -2.80 -2.38 -10.91
CA ALA A 77 -2.21 -3.52 -10.21
C ALA A 77 -3.06 -3.95 -9.01
N GLY A 78 -2.88 -5.20 -8.57
CA GLY A 78 -3.64 -5.76 -7.45
C GLY A 78 -5.15 -5.63 -7.67
N SER A 79 -5.82 -4.97 -6.72
CA SER A 79 -7.26 -4.70 -6.74
C SER A 79 -7.60 -3.26 -7.16
N THR A 80 -6.63 -2.45 -7.57
CA THR A 80 -6.86 -1.10 -8.08
C THR A 80 -7.03 -1.12 -9.60
N PRO A 81 -8.12 -0.56 -10.16
CA PRO A 81 -8.34 -0.51 -11.61
C PRO A 81 -7.36 0.44 -12.32
N GLY A 82 -7.34 0.38 -13.66
CA GLY A 82 -6.60 1.32 -14.52
C GLY A 82 -5.44 0.69 -15.28
N VAL A 83 -4.55 1.54 -15.81
CA VAL A 83 -3.35 1.18 -16.58
C VAL A 83 -2.15 1.82 -15.88
N TRP A 84 -1.15 1.01 -15.50
CA TRP A 84 -0.05 1.51 -14.68
C TRP A 84 0.92 2.39 -15.48
N GLU A 85 1.06 2.16 -16.78
CA GLU A 85 1.92 2.94 -17.69
C GLU A 85 1.46 4.40 -17.80
N GLU A 86 0.16 4.63 -17.69
CA GLU A 86 -0.46 5.96 -17.78
C GLU A 86 -0.44 6.70 -16.44
N SER A 87 -0.05 6.02 -15.35
CA SER A 87 -0.15 6.51 -13.97
C SER A 87 1.12 7.22 -13.45
N GLY A 88 1.95 7.74 -14.36
CA GLY A 88 3.17 8.48 -14.03
C GLY A 88 2.94 9.97 -13.79
N PHE A 89 3.90 10.64 -13.14
CA PHE A 89 3.98 12.09 -13.13
C PHE A 89 4.42 12.55 -14.53
N THR A 90 3.54 13.26 -15.24
CA THR A 90 3.90 14.03 -16.44
C THR A 90 4.28 15.45 -16.09
#